data_AF-A0A9W9PII3-F1
#
_entry.id   AF-A0A9W9PII3-F1
#
_cell.length_a   1.000
_cell.length_b   1.000
_cell.length_c   1.000
_cell.angle_alpha   90.00
_cell.angle_beta   90.00
_cell.angle_gamma   90.00
#
_symmetry.space_group_name_H-M   'P 1'
#
loop_
_entity.id
_entity.type
_entity.pdbx_description
1 polymer ?
#
loop_
_entity_poly.entity_id
_entity_poly.type
_entity_poly.pdbx_seq_one_letter_code
_entity_poly.pdbx_strand_id
1 'polypeptide(L)'
;MPLETFLPPPELSDIHLLLTQDWNGMNNGVFFIRVHEWSVKLLAAAISYTTVHPDADLYWTDQSALDNIFEDVEFFSKSVLYCPLRWFNAYMRSPDGLSPNKDSPDRLQVHPGDLLVHFPGTPPDDLVQTMEPYIQIAEGHHKEWELPVEETAYVKIVKEFWDKERRRAGYPEPSMTWSSSEPS
;
A
#
# COMPACT_ATOMS: atom_id res chain seq x y z
N MET A 1 -4.79 -1.35 -13.99
CA MET A 1 -4.06 -0.12 -13.58
C MET A 1 -2.56 -0.40 -13.53
N PRO A 2 -1.70 0.48 -14.07
CA PRO A 2 -0.24 0.35 -13.90
C PRO A 2 0.18 0.55 -12.44
N LEU A 3 1.06 -0.30 -11.91
CA LEU A 3 1.53 -0.20 -10.53
C LEU A 3 2.41 1.04 -10.31
N GLU A 4 3.02 1.54 -11.38
CA GLU A 4 3.83 2.76 -11.44
C GLU A 4 3.04 4.00 -11.00
N THR A 5 1.70 3.95 -11.07
CA THR A 5 0.80 4.99 -10.56
C THR A 5 1.14 5.35 -9.12
N PHE A 6 1.49 4.36 -8.29
CA PHE A 6 1.75 4.54 -6.86
C PHE A 6 3.18 4.89 -6.51
N LEU A 7 4.12 4.84 -7.46
CA LEU A 7 5.54 4.99 -7.16
C LEU A 7 5.90 6.46 -6.88
N PRO A 8 6.92 6.71 -6.03
CA PRO A 8 7.39 8.06 -5.80
C PRO A 8 7.92 8.68 -7.10
N PRO A 9 7.76 10.01 -7.29
CA PRO A 9 8.39 10.69 -8.40
C PRO A 9 9.93 10.60 -8.32
N PRO A 10 10.65 10.67 -9.45
CA PRO A 10 12.09 10.40 -9.50
C PRO A 10 12.96 11.24 -8.56
N GLU A 11 12.56 12.47 -8.29
CA GLU A 11 13.23 13.40 -7.37
C GLU A 11 13.12 13.01 -5.89
N LEU A 12 12.15 12.17 -5.52
CA LEU A 12 12.05 11.59 -4.17
C LEU A 12 12.78 10.24 -4.13
N SER A 13 14.05 10.24 -4.54
CA SER A 13 14.89 9.05 -4.69
C SER A 13 15.22 8.36 -3.36
N ASP A 14 15.18 9.10 -2.26
CA ASP A 14 15.51 8.63 -0.91
C ASP A 14 14.41 7.76 -0.30
N ILE A 15 13.23 7.73 -0.94
CA ILE A 15 12.15 6.82 -0.60
C ILE A 15 12.44 5.46 -1.22
N HIS A 16 12.54 4.45 -0.37
CA HIS A 16 12.88 3.08 -0.75
C HIS A 16 11.78 2.09 -0.42
N LEU A 17 10.90 2.40 0.53
CA LEU A 17 9.80 1.53 0.93
C LEU A 17 8.50 2.33 1.07
N LEU A 18 7.45 1.88 0.37
CA LEU A 18 6.08 2.35 0.57
C LEU A 18 5.30 1.30 1.35
N LEU A 19 4.89 1.66 2.56
CA LEU A 19 4.00 0.85 3.38
C LEU A 19 2.63 1.50 3.43
N THR A 20 1.64 0.75 3.91
CA THR A 20 0.37 1.34 4.31
C THR A 20 0.22 1.35 5.82
N GLN A 21 -0.73 2.13 6.33
CA GLN A 21 -1.08 2.15 7.74
C GLN A 21 -2.58 2.25 7.93
N ASP A 22 -3.07 1.75 9.06
CA ASP A 22 -4.44 1.87 9.52
C ASP A 22 -4.50 2.21 11.03
N TRP A 23 -5.57 1.83 11.72
CA TRP A 23 -5.75 2.12 13.15
C TRP A 23 -4.93 1.22 14.09
N ASN A 24 -4.47 0.07 13.60
CA ASN A 24 -3.59 -0.89 14.28
C ASN A 24 -2.10 -0.64 13.99
N GLY A 25 -1.77 0.35 13.15
CA GLY A 25 -0.39 0.71 12.82
C GLY A 25 -0.02 0.36 11.38
N MET A 26 1.23 -0.04 11.18
CA MET A 26 1.79 -0.39 9.88
C MET A 26 1.14 -1.66 9.32
N ASN A 27 0.96 -1.72 8.00
CA ASN A 27 0.47 -2.90 7.28
C ASN A 27 1.47 -3.27 6.19
N ASN A 28 2.03 -4.48 6.30
CA ASN A 28 3.01 -5.04 5.37
C ASN A 28 2.47 -6.16 4.47
N GLY A 29 1.14 -6.26 4.28
CA GLY A 29 0.54 -7.32 3.45
C GLY A 29 1.02 -7.23 1.99
N VAL A 30 0.87 -6.04 1.41
CA VAL A 30 1.46 -5.66 0.11
C VAL A 30 2.22 -4.36 0.27
N PHE A 31 3.39 -4.25 -0.33
CA PHE A 31 4.21 -3.04 -0.27
C PHE A 31 5.10 -2.91 -1.51
N PHE A 32 5.58 -1.69 -1.75
CA PHE A 32 6.56 -1.42 -2.80
C PHE A 32 7.92 -1.22 -2.18
N ILE A 33 8.91 -1.99 -2.62
CA ILE A 33 10.30 -1.84 -2.20
C ILE A 33 11.20 -1.60 -3.42
N ARG A 34 12.04 -0.57 -3.35
CA ARG A 34 13.00 -0.24 -4.40
C ARG A 34 14.10 -1.30 -4.45
N VAL A 35 14.55 -1.69 -5.64
CA VAL A 35 15.78 -2.49 -5.76
C VAL A 35 16.97 -1.58 -5.46
N HIS A 36 17.52 -1.69 -4.25
CA HIS A 36 18.58 -0.82 -3.74
C HIS A 36 19.34 -1.52 -2.61
N GLU A 37 20.59 -1.11 -2.33
CA GLU A 37 21.40 -1.66 -1.23
C GLU A 37 20.70 -1.51 0.13
N TRP A 38 19.99 -0.38 0.32
CA TRP A 38 19.18 -0.15 1.51
C TRP A 38 18.16 -1.27 1.75
N SER A 39 17.50 -1.74 0.68
CA SER A 39 16.47 -2.78 0.75
C SER A 39 17.05 -4.13 1.12
N VAL A 40 18.23 -4.45 0.60
CA VAL A 40 18.96 -5.68 0.97
C VAL A 40 19.30 -5.65 2.46
N LYS A 41 19.78 -4.50 2.97
CA LYS A 41 20.07 -4.33 4.40
C LYS A 41 18.82 -4.47 5.27
N LEU A 42 17.70 -3.90 4.84
CA LEU A 42 16.43 -4.00 5.57
C LEU A 42 15.96 -5.46 5.64
N LEU A 43 15.91 -6.15 4.50
CA LEU A 43 15.46 -7.54 4.45
C LEU A 43 16.37 -8.48 5.26
N ALA A 44 17.69 -8.25 5.22
CA ALA A 44 18.64 -8.99 6.05
C ALA A 44 18.40 -8.74 7.54
N ALA A 45 18.19 -7.48 7.94
CA ALA A 45 17.86 -7.12 9.32
C ALA A 45 16.56 -7.79 9.78
N ALA A 46 15.50 -7.71 8.97
CA ALA A 46 14.19 -8.31 9.26
C ALA A 46 14.27 -9.84 9.45
N ILE A 47 14.91 -10.56 8.51
CA ILE A 47 15.05 -12.03 8.61
C ILE A 47 15.91 -12.43 9.82
N SER A 48 16.93 -11.64 10.16
CA SER A 48 17.79 -11.91 11.32
C SER A 48 17.18 -11.46 12.65
N TYR A 49 16.06 -10.75 12.64
CA TYR A 49 15.56 -10.02 13.81
C TYR A 49 15.34 -10.94 15.02
N THR A 50 14.68 -12.09 14.81
CA THR A 50 14.41 -13.08 15.88
C THR A 50 15.66 -13.79 16.38
N THR A 51 16.73 -13.83 15.57
CA THR A 51 18.03 -14.38 16.00
C THR A 51 18.77 -13.40 16.91
N VAL A 52 18.65 -12.10 16.62
CA VAL A 52 19.30 -11.04 17.40
C VAL A 52 18.49 -10.68 18.66
N HIS A 53 17.16 -10.79 18.59
CA HIS A 53 16.22 -10.47 19.66
C HIS A 53 15.35 -11.68 20.02
N PRO A 54 15.92 -12.74 20.62
CA PRO A 54 15.20 -13.98 20.91
C PRO A 54 14.06 -13.80 21.93
N ASP A 55 14.14 -12.75 22.76
CA ASP A 55 13.17 -12.46 23.82
C ASP A 55 12.12 -11.41 23.41
N ALA A 56 12.13 -10.96 22.14
CA ALA A 56 11.16 -9.98 21.66
C ALA A 56 9.76 -10.60 21.51
N ASP A 57 8.75 -9.91 22.04
CA ASP A 57 7.35 -10.28 21.84
C ASP A 57 6.87 -9.76 20.47
N LEU A 58 6.56 -10.68 19.55
CA LEU A 58 6.17 -10.37 18.18
C LEU A 58 4.76 -10.91 17.92
N TYR A 59 3.76 -10.05 18.09
CA TYR A 59 2.36 -10.42 17.86
C TYR A 59 2.09 -10.82 16.40
N TRP A 60 2.70 -10.11 15.45
CA TRP A 60 2.76 -10.49 14.04
C TRP A 60 4.24 -10.53 13.62
N THR A 61 4.83 -11.73 13.55
CA THR A 61 6.29 -11.93 13.45
C THR A 61 7.00 -10.91 12.55
N ASP A 62 6.63 -10.84 11.26
CA ASP A 62 7.34 -9.98 10.30
C ASP A 62 6.99 -8.51 10.45
N GLN A 63 5.73 -8.19 10.77
CA GLN A 63 5.26 -6.81 10.91
C GLN A 63 5.84 -6.17 12.18
N SER A 64 5.75 -6.87 13.31
CA SER A 64 6.34 -6.43 14.59
C SER A 64 7.85 -6.30 14.49
N ALA A 65 8.54 -7.22 13.79
CA ALA A 65 9.98 -7.10 13.58
C ALA A 65 10.35 -5.85 12.77
N LEU A 66 9.62 -5.56 11.68
CA LEU A 66 9.84 -4.37 10.87
C LEU A 66 9.54 -3.08 11.63
N ASP A 67 8.44 -3.02 12.38
CA ASP A 67 8.11 -1.84 13.19
C ASP A 67 9.24 -1.57 14.20
N ASN A 68 9.70 -2.58 14.94
CA ASN A 68 10.82 -2.41 15.88
C ASN A 68 12.10 -1.92 15.17
N ILE A 69 12.42 -2.46 13.99
CA ILE A 69 13.58 -2.00 13.20
C ILE A 69 13.44 -0.52 12.81
N PHE A 70 12.24 -0.08 12.41
CA PHE A 70 12.01 1.31 12.03
C PHE A 70 12.04 2.26 13.24
N GLU A 71 11.58 1.80 14.40
CA GLU A 71 11.64 2.55 15.65
C GLU A 71 13.09 2.72 16.14
N ASP A 72 13.89 1.66 16.09
CA ASP A 72 15.24 1.65 16.69
C ASP A 72 16.34 2.17 15.77
N VAL A 73 16.15 2.07 14.44
CA VAL A 73 17.23 2.30 13.47
C VAL A 73 16.85 3.40 12.48
N GLU A 74 17.32 4.61 12.77
CA GLU A 74 17.06 5.82 11.97
C GLU A 74 17.50 5.68 10.49
N PHE A 75 18.53 4.87 10.21
CA PHE A 75 18.96 4.56 8.84
C PHE A 75 17.83 3.93 8.01
N PHE A 76 16.97 3.12 8.61
CA PHE A 76 15.83 2.52 7.91
C PHE A 76 14.65 3.48 7.86
N SER A 77 14.19 4.02 9.00
CA SER A 77 12.94 4.80 9.04
C SER A 77 12.94 6.04 8.15
N LYS A 78 14.09 6.68 7.89
CA LYS A 78 14.19 7.85 6.99
C LYS A 78 13.80 7.59 5.53
N SER A 79 13.81 6.33 5.09
CA SER A 79 13.53 5.94 3.70
C SER A 79 12.18 5.24 3.54
N VAL A 80 11.36 5.23 4.59
CA VAL A 80 10.02 4.64 4.62
C VAL A 80 8.97 5.74 4.48
N LEU A 81 7.96 5.51 3.65
CA LEU A 81 6.80 6.37 3.53
C LEU A 81 5.50 5.59 3.68
N TYR A 82 4.57 6.13 4.46
CA TYR A 82 3.25 5.54 4.66
C TYR A 82 2.21 6.16 3.72
N CYS A 83 1.58 5.29 2.93
CA CYS A 83 0.51 5.60 2.00
C CYS A 83 -0.86 5.23 2.59
N PRO A 84 -1.98 5.75 2.04
CA PRO A 84 -3.31 5.30 2.42
C PRO A 84 -3.51 3.80 2.19
N LEU A 85 -4.09 3.08 3.17
CA LEU A 85 -4.35 1.63 3.13
C LEU A 85 -4.98 1.15 1.82
N ARG A 86 -6.03 1.83 1.37
CA ARG A 86 -6.80 1.44 0.17
C ARG A 86 -6.04 1.53 -1.15
N TRP A 87 -4.83 2.07 -1.17
CA TRP A 87 -4.03 2.07 -2.41
C TRP A 87 -3.70 0.65 -2.86
N PHE A 88 -3.33 -0.23 -1.94
CA PHE A 88 -2.94 -1.59 -2.28
C PHE A 88 -3.13 -2.60 -1.14
N ASN A 89 -3.85 -2.25 -0.07
CA ASN A 89 -4.19 -3.13 1.05
C ASN A 89 -5.63 -2.92 1.55
N ALA A 90 -6.57 -2.56 0.65
CA ALA A 90 -7.95 -2.31 1.06
C ALA A 90 -8.54 -3.55 1.74
N TYR A 91 -9.18 -3.36 2.90
CA TYR A 91 -9.75 -4.49 3.64
C TYR A 91 -10.95 -5.11 2.94
N MET A 92 -11.11 -6.41 3.12
CA MET A 92 -12.31 -7.09 2.67
C MET A 92 -13.56 -6.44 3.28
N ARG A 93 -14.62 -6.43 2.48
CA ARG A 93 -16.01 -6.21 2.90
C ARG A 93 -16.49 -7.45 3.69
N SER A 94 -17.79 -7.61 3.93
CA SER A 94 -18.26 -8.87 4.51
C SER A 94 -17.93 -10.07 3.60
N PRO A 95 -18.06 -11.31 4.10
CA PRO A 95 -17.75 -12.50 3.30
C PRO A 95 -18.50 -12.60 1.97
N ASP A 96 -19.63 -11.91 1.80
CA ASP A 96 -20.38 -11.83 0.52
C ASP A 96 -19.73 -10.91 -0.54
N GLY A 97 -18.65 -10.20 -0.20
CA GLY A 97 -17.96 -9.25 -1.09
C GLY A 97 -18.67 -7.91 -1.31
N LEU A 98 -19.89 -7.73 -0.81
CA LEU A 98 -20.76 -6.61 -1.16
C LEU A 98 -21.24 -5.81 0.05
N SER A 99 -21.59 -6.46 1.16
CA SER A 99 -22.09 -5.74 2.32
C SER A 99 -20.92 -5.17 3.15
N PRO A 100 -21.09 -4.06 3.88
CA PRO A 100 -20.02 -3.56 4.73
C PRO A 100 -19.61 -4.59 5.79
N ASN A 101 -18.30 -4.79 5.96
CA ASN A 101 -17.78 -5.51 7.12
C ASN A 101 -18.00 -4.66 8.39
N LYS A 102 -18.50 -5.25 9.47
CA LYS A 102 -18.73 -4.54 10.74
C LYS A 102 -17.46 -4.44 11.59
N ASP A 103 -16.46 -5.27 11.30
CA ASP A 103 -15.23 -5.36 12.08
C ASP A 103 -14.17 -4.35 11.64
N SER A 104 -14.40 -3.63 10.53
CA SER A 104 -13.49 -2.61 10.02
C SER A 104 -14.25 -1.35 9.55
N PRO A 105 -13.64 -0.14 9.64
CA PRO A 105 -14.26 1.08 9.12
C PRO A 105 -14.45 1.01 7.60
N ASP A 106 -15.61 1.42 7.10
CA ASP A 106 -15.95 1.42 5.66
C ASP A 106 -14.92 2.15 4.78
N ARG A 107 -14.34 3.25 5.29
CA ARG A 107 -13.31 4.03 4.57
C ARG A 107 -12.01 3.26 4.29
N LEU A 108 -11.82 2.10 4.92
CA LEU A 108 -10.64 1.24 4.79
C LEU A 108 -10.96 -0.05 4.03
N GLN A 109 -12.24 -0.33 3.77
CA GLN A 109 -12.68 -1.47 2.99
C GLN A 109 -12.55 -1.20 1.49
N VAL A 110 -12.49 -2.27 0.70
CA VAL A 110 -12.44 -2.21 -0.77
C VAL A 110 -13.71 -1.56 -1.33
N HIS A 111 -13.53 -0.57 -2.19
CA HIS A 111 -14.59 0.07 -2.97
C HIS A 111 -14.42 -0.23 -4.46
N PRO A 112 -15.47 -0.03 -5.28
CA PRO A 112 -15.35 -0.19 -6.72
C PRO A 112 -14.24 0.70 -7.31
N GLY A 113 -13.41 0.12 -8.18
CA GLY A 113 -12.21 0.76 -8.75
C GLY A 113 -10.94 0.65 -7.90
N ASP A 114 -11.00 0.09 -6.68
CA ASP A 114 -9.79 -0.21 -5.90
C ASP A 114 -8.98 -1.36 -6.52
N LEU A 115 -7.67 -1.38 -6.28
CA LEU A 115 -6.75 -2.32 -6.93
C LEU A 115 -6.80 -3.75 -6.38
N LEU A 116 -6.86 -3.90 -5.05
CA LEU A 116 -6.62 -5.17 -4.36
C LEU A 116 -7.42 -5.28 -3.08
N VAL A 117 -7.87 -6.50 -2.77
CA VAL A 117 -8.53 -6.86 -1.51
C VAL A 117 -7.57 -7.64 -0.62
N HIS A 118 -7.39 -7.15 0.60
CA HIS A 118 -6.66 -7.80 1.67
C HIS A 118 -7.64 -8.52 2.60
N PHE A 119 -7.39 -9.80 2.86
CA PHE A 119 -8.15 -10.69 3.75
C PHE A 119 -7.38 -10.94 5.07
N PRO A 120 -7.17 -9.91 5.92
CA PRO A 120 -6.37 -10.06 7.12
C PRO A 120 -7.05 -11.00 8.13
N GLY A 121 -6.29 -11.93 8.70
CA GLY A 121 -6.77 -12.80 9.77
C GLY A 121 -7.78 -13.86 9.34
N THR A 122 -8.06 -14.03 8.05
CA THR A 122 -8.86 -15.15 7.55
C THR A 122 -8.12 -16.47 7.80
N PRO A 123 -8.69 -17.41 8.57
CA PRO A 123 -8.07 -18.70 8.80
C PRO A 123 -7.87 -19.47 7.49
N PRO A 124 -6.80 -20.28 7.36
CA PRO A 124 -6.57 -21.08 6.14
C PRO A 124 -7.78 -21.95 5.75
N ASP A 125 -8.48 -22.50 6.74
CA ASP A 125 -9.65 -23.37 6.52
C ASP A 125 -10.87 -22.62 5.97
N ASP A 126 -10.97 -21.31 6.24
CA ASP A 126 -12.08 -20.45 5.81
C ASP A 126 -11.74 -19.62 4.55
N LEU A 127 -10.49 -19.68 4.08
CA LEU A 127 -9.98 -18.83 3.01
C LEU A 127 -10.77 -18.99 1.72
N VAL A 128 -11.04 -20.23 1.31
CA VAL A 128 -11.79 -20.52 0.08
C VAL A 128 -13.21 -19.96 0.18
N GLN A 129 -13.90 -20.23 1.28
CA GLN A 129 -15.26 -19.74 1.51
C GLN A 129 -15.32 -18.21 1.52
N THR A 130 -14.30 -17.56 2.08
CA THR A 130 -14.23 -16.10 2.16
C THR A 130 -13.90 -15.47 0.80
N MET A 131 -13.00 -16.07 0.02
CA MET A 131 -12.55 -15.51 -1.25
C MET A 131 -13.50 -15.80 -2.42
N GLU A 132 -14.25 -16.91 -2.39
CA GLU A 132 -15.10 -17.34 -3.51
C GLU A 132 -16.07 -16.23 -3.98
N PRO A 133 -16.80 -15.51 -3.12
CA PRO A 133 -17.67 -14.42 -3.56
C PRO A 133 -16.91 -13.25 -4.21
N TYR A 134 -15.70 -12.95 -3.75
CA TYR A 134 -14.86 -11.90 -4.36
C TYR A 134 -14.33 -12.31 -5.73
N ILE A 135 -13.98 -13.59 -5.89
CA ILE A 135 -13.59 -14.15 -7.18
C ILE A 135 -14.76 -14.07 -8.16
N GLN A 136 -15.97 -14.43 -7.73
CA GLN A 136 -17.17 -14.33 -8.56
C GLN A 136 -17.46 -12.88 -8.99
N ILE A 137 -17.25 -11.90 -8.10
CA ILE A 137 -17.37 -10.47 -8.44
C ILE A 137 -16.34 -10.08 -9.50
N ALA A 138 -15.08 -10.49 -9.33
CA ALA A 138 -14.00 -10.20 -10.27
C ALA A 138 -14.23 -10.85 -11.65
N GLU A 139 -14.63 -12.13 -11.67
CA GLU A 139 -14.95 -12.87 -12.89
C GLU A 139 -16.24 -12.40 -13.57
N GLY A 140 -17.12 -11.72 -12.82
CA GLY A 140 -18.33 -11.10 -13.36
C GLY A 140 -18.08 -9.92 -14.30
N HIS A 141 -16.87 -9.35 -14.29
CA HIS A 141 -16.48 -8.19 -15.13
C HIS A 141 -17.49 -7.03 -15.05
N HIS A 142 -17.99 -6.78 -13.83
CA HIS A 142 -18.97 -5.75 -13.57
C HIS A 142 -18.35 -4.35 -13.74
N LYS A 143 -18.97 -3.50 -14.56
CA LYS A 143 -18.44 -2.18 -14.92
C LYS A 143 -18.20 -1.28 -13.72
N GLU A 144 -18.97 -1.42 -12.66
CA GLU A 144 -18.74 -0.67 -11.43
C GLU A 144 -17.38 -0.97 -10.80
N TRP A 145 -16.89 -2.22 -10.90
CA TRP A 145 -15.62 -2.67 -10.32
C TRP A 145 -14.45 -2.51 -11.29
N GLU A 146 -14.68 -2.66 -12.60
CA GLU A 146 -13.66 -2.54 -13.65
C GLU A 146 -13.63 -1.16 -14.30
N LEU A 147 -13.32 -0.14 -13.49
CA LEU A 147 -13.22 1.22 -13.98
C LEU A 147 -11.91 1.43 -14.77
N PRO A 148 -11.94 2.18 -15.89
CA PRO A 148 -10.74 2.75 -16.47
C PRO A 148 -9.95 3.56 -15.43
N VAL A 149 -8.63 3.58 -15.53
CA VAL A 149 -7.75 4.24 -14.55
C VAL A 149 -8.13 5.71 -14.38
N GLU A 150 -8.52 6.36 -15.48
CA GLU A 150 -8.94 7.76 -15.55
C GLU A 150 -10.23 8.04 -14.79
N GLU A 151 -11.08 7.03 -14.60
CA GLU A 151 -12.34 7.10 -13.86
C GLU A 151 -12.17 6.71 -12.39
N THR A 152 -11.04 6.09 -12.02
CA THR A 152 -10.72 5.83 -10.61
C THR A 152 -10.32 7.10 -9.87
N ALA A 153 -10.47 7.09 -8.54
CA ALA A 153 -9.96 8.17 -7.71
C ALA A 153 -8.41 8.22 -7.67
N TYR A 154 -7.72 7.13 -8.03
CA TYR A 154 -6.28 6.97 -7.84
C TYR A 154 -5.44 8.05 -8.52
N VAL A 155 -5.72 8.38 -9.78
CA VAL A 155 -4.92 9.36 -10.53
C VAL A 155 -4.85 10.69 -9.79
N LYS A 156 -5.99 11.16 -9.29
CA LYS A 156 -6.08 12.42 -8.56
C LYS A 156 -5.45 12.31 -7.17
N ILE A 157 -5.85 11.33 -6.37
CA ILE A 157 -5.40 11.25 -4.96
C ILE A 157 -3.91 10.95 -4.84
N VAL A 158 -3.36 10.15 -5.75
CA VAL A 158 -1.94 9.80 -5.76
C VAL A 158 -1.10 11.00 -6.21
N LYS A 159 -1.56 11.73 -7.23
CA LYS A 159 -0.92 13.01 -7.63
C LYS A 159 -0.91 14.01 -6.48
N GLU A 160 -2.07 14.23 -5.84
CA GLU A 160 -2.18 15.17 -4.71
C GLU A 160 -1.28 14.78 -3.53
N PHE A 161 -1.16 13.48 -3.27
CA PHE A 161 -0.26 12.94 -2.26
C PHE A 161 1.21 13.23 -2.61
N TRP A 162 1.66 12.90 -3.83
CA TRP A 162 3.04 13.14 -4.23
C TRP A 162 3.39 14.62 -4.32
N ASP A 163 2.48 15.49 -4.78
CA ASP A 163 2.66 16.94 -4.75
C ASP A 163 2.86 17.44 -3.31
N LYS A 164 2.14 16.87 -2.34
CA LYS A 164 2.31 17.19 -0.91
C LYS A 164 3.66 16.71 -0.37
N GLU A 165 4.10 15.50 -0.70
CA GLU A 165 5.39 14.98 -0.25
C GLU A 165 6.56 15.73 -0.89
N ARG A 166 6.45 16.12 -2.17
CA ARG A 166 7.42 17.02 -2.83
C ARG A 166 7.57 18.34 -2.09
N ARG A 167 6.46 18.99 -1.74
CA ARG A 167 6.48 20.24 -0.95
C ARG A 167 7.15 20.04 0.41
N ARG A 168 6.89 18.92 1.10
CA ARG A 168 7.53 18.59 2.38
C ARG A 168 9.04 18.41 2.24
N ALA A 169 9.49 17.81 1.15
CA ALA A 169 10.90 17.66 0.82
C ALA A 169 11.56 18.94 0.25
N GLY A 170 10.81 20.05 0.13
CA GLY A 170 11.34 21.34 -0.33
C GLY A 170 11.44 21.49 -1.85
N TYR A 171 10.84 20.58 -2.63
CA TYR A 171 10.79 20.72 -4.08
C TYR A 171 9.75 21.75 -4.52
N PRO A 172 10.03 22.56 -5.56
CA PRO A 172 9.05 23.49 -6.10
C PRO A 172 7.88 22.73 -6.76
N GLU A 173 6.74 23.40 -6.86
CA GLU A 173 5.61 22.90 -7.64
C GLU A 173 6.07 22.58 -9.07
N PRO A 174 5.66 21.44 -9.66
CA PRO A 174 5.96 21.18 -11.05
C PRO A 174 5.37 22.31 -11.90
N SER A 175 6.24 22.97 -12.69
CA SER A 175 5.80 24.01 -13.63
C SER A 175 4.76 23.41 -14.57
N MET A 176 3.57 24.01 -14.68
CA MET A 176 2.59 23.70 -15.73
C MET A 176 3.17 24.08 -17.10
N THR A 177 4.11 23.30 -17.62
CA THR A 177 4.51 23.39 -19.02
C THR A 177 3.51 22.57 -19.82
N TRP A 178 2.44 23.24 -20.26
CA TRP A 178 1.64 22.74 -21.37
C TRP A 178 2.54 22.69 -22.60
N SER A 179 2.96 21.48 -23.01
CA SER A 179 3.52 21.27 -24.33
C SER A 179 2.39 21.39 -25.35
N SER A 180 2.13 22.60 -25.81
CA SER A 180 1.36 22.82 -27.04
C SER A 180 2.23 22.38 -28.22
N SER A 181 2.24 21.07 -28.50
CA SER A 181 2.61 20.55 -29.81
C SER A 181 1.37 20.58 -30.70
N GLU A 182 1.20 21.68 -31.44
CA GLU A 182 0.27 21.72 -32.57
C GLU A 182 0.74 20.73 -33.65
N PRO A 183 -0.17 19.95 -34.26
CA PRO A 183 0.17 19.15 -35.43
C PRO A 183 0.22 20.05 -36.68
N SER A 184 1.32 19.95 -37.43
CA SER A 184 1.43 20.43 -38.82
C SER A 184 0.91 19.38 -39.79
#